data_AF-A0A495JIW2-F1
#
_entry.id   AF-A0A495JIW2-F1
#
_cell.length_a   1.000
_cell.length_b   1.000
_cell.length_c   1.000
_cell.angle_alpha   90.00
_cell.angle_beta   90.00
_cell.angle_gamma   90.00
#
_symmetry.space_group_name_H-M   'P 1'
#
loop_
_entity.id
_entity.type
_entity.pdbx_description
1 polymer ?
#
loop_
_entity_poly.entity_id
_entity_poly.type
_entity_poly.pdbx_seq_one_letter_code
_entity_poly.pdbx_strand_id
1 'polypeptide(L)'
;MAPTSQQRFTAARTHLVAAHRALRPVVEAAHPNAARCLPIPPISVPNTIADVPTQLDMLAANLFDPKHHGTHRQWITAWNRCTHLDREHAIALKELYYRWYQLLAAVWHRVDDRPVPGSAADIEERSKNFFYWLHQYPAGGRRHDR
;
A
#
# COMPACT_ATOMS: atom_id res chain seq x y z
N MET A 1 29.10 12.49 10.96
CA MET A 1 27.93 13.37 10.76
C MET A 1 26.69 12.50 10.62
N ALA A 2 25.57 12.88 11.24
CA ALA A 2 24.29 12.19 11.03
C ALA A 2 23.77 12.49 9.61
N PRO A 3 23.06 11.54 8.97
CA PRO A 3 22.49 11.75 7.64
C PRO A 3 21.39 12.83 7.68
N THR A 4 21.27 13.62 6.62
CA THR A 4 20.17 14.59 6.48
C THR A 4 18.84 13.89 6.16
N SER A 5 17.71 14.57 6.36
CA SER A 5 16.38 14.06 5.97
C SER A 5 16.33 13.68 4.48
N GLN A 6 17.00 14.44 3.61
CA GLN A 6 17.11 14.13 2.19
C GLN A 6 17.91 12.84 1.94
N GLN A 7 19.04 12.65 2.62
CA GLN A 7 19.82 11.42 2.50
C GLN A 7 19.03 10.19 3.00
N ARG A 8 18.30 10.34 4.12
CA ARG A 8 17.42 9.31 4.65
C ARG A 8 16.28 8.97 3.68
N PHE A 9 15.65 9.97 3.10
CA PHE A 9 14.60 9.80 2.10
C PHE A 9 15.11 9.08 0.85
N THR A 10 16.25 9.53 0.28
CA THR A 10 16.85 8.90 -0.90
C THR A 10 17.14 7.42 -0.67
N ALA A 11 17.70 7.07 0.49
CA ALA A 11 17.95 5.68 0.85
C ALA A 11 16.65 4.87 0.97
N ALA A 12 15.66 5.39 1.69
CA ALA A 12 14.37 4.74 1.91
C ALA A 12 13.53 4.59 0.62
N ARG A 13 13.65 5.54 -0.32
CA ARG A 13 12.90 5.57 -1.58
C ARG A 13 13.16 4.35 -2.45
N THR A 14 14.32 3.70 -2.32
CA THR A 14 14.64 2.46 -3.04
C THR A 14 13.63 1.34 -2.74
N HIS A 15 13.21 1.19 -1.48
CA HIS A 15 12.18 0.24 -1.07
C HIS A 15 10.81 0.58 -1.65
N LEU A 16 10.45 1.87 -1.68
CA LEU A 16 9.20 2.35 -2.27
C LEU A 16 9.16 2.09 -3.78
N VAL A 17 10.26 2.34 -4.50
CA VAL A 17 10.38 2.04 -5.94
C VAL A 17 10.22 0.54 -6.20
N ALA A 18 10.90 -0.30 -5.43
CA ALA A 18 10.83 -1.74 -5.59
C ALA A 18 9.41 -2.27 -5.32
N ALA A 19 8.80 -1.86 -4.20
CA ALA A 19 7.45 -2.26 -3.83
C ALA A 19 6.41 -1.78 -4.86
N HIS A 20 6.50 -0.53 -5.34
CA HIS A 20 5.59 0.01 -6.35
C HIS A 20 5.66 -0.76 -7.67
N ARG A 21 6.88 -1.04 -8.15
CA ARG A 21 7.11 -1.83 -9.38
C ARG A 21 6.50 -3.23 -9.29
N ALA A 22 6.51 -3.83 -8.10
CA ALA A 22 5.96 -5.16 -7.89
C ALA A 22 4.43 -5.15 -7.67
N LEU A 23 3.89 -4.11 -7.03
CA LEU A 23 2.45 -3.99 -6.76
C LEU A 23 1.64 -3.70 -8.01
N ARG A 24 2.12 -2.80 -8.88
CA ARG A 24 1.37 -2.32 -10.04
C ARG A 24 0.86 -3.48 -10.93
N PRO A 25 1.69 -4.45 -11.34
CA PRO A 25 1.22 -5.58 -12.15
C PRO A 25 0.17 -6.45 -11.44
N VAL A 26 0.26 -6.61 -10.12
CA VAL A 26 -0.71 -7.39 -9.35
C VAL A 26 -2.07 -6.72 -9.35
N VAL A 27 -2.12 -5.39 -9.14
CA VAL A 27 -3.38 -4.62 -9.18
C VAL A 27 -3.97 -4.62 -10.59
N GLU A 28 -3.14 -4.45 -11.62
CA GLU A 28 -3.55 -4.47 -13.02
C GLU A 28 -4.10 -5.85 -13.43
N ALA A 29 -3.47 -6.94 -12.98
CA ALA A 29 -3.90 -8.31 -13.27
C ALA A 29 -5.14 -8.73 -12.48
N ALA A 30 -5.31 -8.23 -11.25
CA ALA A 30 -6.39 -8.66 -10.37
C ALA A 30 -7.77 -8.26 -10.87
N HIS A 31 -7.92 -7.12 -11.53
CA HIS A 31 -9.22 -6.68 -12.01
C HIS A 31 -9.12 -5.82 -13.28
N PRO A 32 -9.83 -6.18 -14.37
CA PRO A 32 -9.91 -5.33 -15.55
C PRO A 32 -10.59 -4.02 -15.14
N ASN A 33 -9.83 -2.93 -15.09
CA ASN A 33 -10.31 -1.63 -14.60
C ASN A 33 -10.66 -1.60 -13.11
N ALA A 34 -9.74 -2.09 -12.27
CA ALA A 34 -9.87 -2.16 -10.80
C ALA A 34 -10.42 -0.86 -10.17
N ALA A 35 -9.99 0.30 -10.66
CA ALA A 35 -10.42 1.62 -10.18
C ALA A 35 -11.93 1.90 -10.34
N ARG A 36 -12.64 1.19 -11.23
CA ARG A 36 -14.10 1.34 -11.39
C ARG A 36 -14.92 0.49 -10.41
N CYS A 37 -14.38 -0.63 -9.94
CA CYS A 37 -15.12 -1.58 -9.11
C CYS A 37 -14.63 -1.61 -7.66
N LEU A 38 -13.36 -1.27 -7.43
CA LEU A 38 -12.74 -1.22 -6.12
C LEU A 38 -12.30 0.23 -5.83
N PRO A 39 -12.38 0.67 -4.57
CA PRO A 39 -12.04 2.01 -4.15
C PRO A 39 -10.52 2.14 -4.01
N ILE A 40 -9.80 1.84 -5.10
CA ILE A 40 -8.35 1.80 -5.14
C ILE A 40 -7.83 3.20 -5.40
N PRO A 41 -7.11 3.83 -4.45
CA PRO A 41 -6.50 5.12 -4.70
C PRO A 41 -5.30 4.96 -5.65
N PRO A 42 -4.99 5.96 -6.47
CA PRO A 42 -3.77 5.95 -7.26
C PRO A 42 -2.57 5.94 -6.32
N ILE A 43 -1.67 4.97 -6.47
CA ILE A 43 -0.41 4.92 -5.72
C ILE A 43 0.77 5.25 -6.64
N SER A 44 1.68 6.05 -6.11
CA SER A 44 2.89 6.45 -6.81
C SER A 44 4.04 6.50 -5.82
N VAL A 45 5.27 6.33 -6.31
CA VAL A 45 6.44 6.57 -5.47
C VAL A 45 6.53 8.08 -5.18
N PRO A 46 6.60 8.52 -3.92
CA PRO A 46 6.90 9.90 -3.56
C PRO A 46 8.15 10.40 -4.29
N ASN A 47 8.07 11.58 -4.92
CA ASN A 47 9.22 12.20 -5.58
C ASN A 47 9.97 13.12 -4.63
N THR A 48 9.25 13.73 -3.69
CA THR A 48 9.79 14.62 -2.66
C THR A 48 9.40 14.13 -1.26
N ILE A 49 10.09 14.64 -0.24
CA ILE A 49 9.73 14.42 1.17
C ILE A 49 8.31 14.92 1.47
N ALA A 50 7.90 16.04 0.86
CA ALA A 50 6.59 16.66 1.08
C ALA A 50 5.43 15.82 0.49
N ASP A 51 5.71 14.95 -0.48
CA ASP A 51 4.70 14.07 -1.08
C ASP A 51 4.29 12.94 -0.11
N VAL A 52 5.19 12.54 0.80
CA VAL A 52 4.97 11.40 1.71
C VAL A 52 3.74 11.60 2.62
N PRO A 53 3.61 12.70 3.39
CA PRO A 53 2.43 12.91 4.23
C PRO A 53 1.14 13.02 3.41
N THR A 54 1.18 13.69 2.25
CA THR A 54 0.02 13.80 1.34
C THR A 54 -0.51 12.43 0.90
N GLN A 55 0.39 11.50 0.56
CA GLN A 55 -0.01 10.14 0.21
C GLN A 55 -0.51 9.34 1.41
N LEU A 56 0.10 9.52 2.58
CA LEU A 56 -0.35 8.87 3.81
C LEU A 56 -1.78 9.28 4.16
N ASP A 57 -2.11 10.57 4.06
CA ASP A 57 -3.45 11.09 4.35
C ASP A 57 -4.49 10.55 3.37
N MET A 58 -4.18 10.57 2.07
CA MET A 58 -5.04 10.00 1.03
C MET A 58 -5.30 8.50 1.28
N LEU A 59 -4.26 7.73 1.61
CA LEU A 59 -4.39 6.30 1.89
C LEU A 59 -5.16 6.05 3.18
N ALA A 60 -4.91 6.82 4.23
CA ALA A 60 -5.61 6.70 5.50
C ALA A 60 -7.11 6.96 5.34
N ALA A 61 -7.48 8.05 4.65
CA ALA A 61 -8.87 8.38 4.34
C ALA A 61 -9.55 7.31 3.46
N ASN A 62 -8.79 6.61 2.62
CA ASN A 62 -9.31 5.55 1.77
C ASN A 62 -9.50 4.21 2.51
N LEU A 63 -8.53 3.84 3.36
CA LEU A 63 -8.45 2.52 3.99
C LEU A 63 -9.26 2.43 5.27
N PHE A 64 -9.31 3.50 6.05
CA PHE A 64 -9.85 3.47 7.41
C PHE A 64 -11.14 4.29 7.53
N ASP A 65 -12.08 3.74 8.29
CA ASP A 65 -13.24 4.50 8.75
C ASP A 65 -12.78 5.61 9.71
N PRO A 66 -13.13 6.89 9.46
CA PRO A 66 -12.68 8.01 10.29
C PRO A 66 -13.15 7.96 11.74
N LYS A 67 -14.25 7.24 12.03
CA LYS A 67 -14.86 7.19 13.36
C LYS A 67 -14.41 5.97 14.17
N HIS A 68 -14.14 4.85 13.48
CA HIS A 68 -13.93 3.56 14.13
C HIS A 68 -12.56 2.94 13.87
N HIS A 69 -11.71 3.57 13.04
CA HIS A 69 -10.40 3.04 12.61
C HIS A 69 -10.46 1.64 11.95
N GLY A 70 -11.66 1.12 11.69
CA GLY A 70 -11.90 -0.14 10.99
C GLY A 70 -11.81 0.05 9.47
N THR A 71 -12.17 -0.98 8.71
CA THR A 71 -12.19 -0.89 7.24
C THR A 71 -13.19 0.17 6.77
N HIS A 72 -12.77 1.08 5.90
CA HIS A 72 -13.67 2.10 5.34
C HIS A 72 -14.86 1.44 4.62
N ARG A 73 -16.08 1.97 4.84
CA ARG A 73 -17.33 1.40 4.32
C ARG A 73 -17.36 1.22 2.81
N GLN A 74 -16.60 2.03 2.07
CA GLN A 74 -16.45 1.92 0.61
C GLN A 74 -15.86 0.57 0.18
N TRP A 75 -14.87 0.05 0.91
CA TRP A 75 -14.30 -1.28 0.68
C TRP A 75 -15.34 -2.36 0.99
N ILE A 76 -16.09 -2.19 2.10
CA ILE A 76 -17.18 -3.09 2.49
C ILE A 76 -18.33 -3.10 1.47
N THR A 77 -18.49 -2.02 0.71
CA THR A 77 -19.51 -1.96 -0.34
C THR A 77 -18.99 -2.58 -1.62
N ALA A 78 -17.76 -2.26 -2.01
CA ALA A 78 -17.14 -2.70 -3.24
C ALA A 78 -16.96 -4.23 -3.30
N TRP A 79 -16.44 -4.86 -2.25
CA TRP A 79 -16.21 -6.31 -2.22
C TRP A 79 -17.51 -7.16 -2.29
N ASN A 80 -18.67 -6.54 -2.05
CA ASN A 80 -20.00 -7.18 -2.03
C ASN A 80 -20.74 -6.94 -3.35
N ARG A 81 -20.28 -5.97 -4.15
CA ARG A 81 -20.90 -5.56 -5.41
C ARG A 81 -20.04 -5.89 -6.63
N CYS A 82 -18.74 -6.07 -6.46
CA CYS A 82 -17.84 -6.46 -7.54
C CYS A 82 -18.16 -7.89 -8.00
N THR A 83 -18.45 -8.06 -9.29
CA THR A 83 -18.73 -9.37 -9.91
C THR A 83 -17.50 -10.01 -10.55
N HIS A 84 -16.42 -9.25 -10.74
CA HIS A 84 -15.19 -9.75 -11.37
C HIS A 84 -14.20 -10.36 -10.39
N LEU A 85 -14.37 -10.09 -9.10
CA LEU A 85 -13.43 -10.44 -8.06
C LEU A 85 -14.19 -10.88 -6.81
N ASP A 86 -13.84 -12.04 -6.25
CA ASP A 86 -14.46 -12.50 -5.03
C ASP A 86 -14.04 -11.65 -3.81
N ARG A 87 -14.73 -11.86 -2.70
CA ARG A 87 -14.50 -11.10 -1.47
C ARG A 87 -13.08 -11.28 -0.93
N GLU A 88 -12.51 -12.48 -1.01
CA GLU A 88 -11.19 -12.79 -0.45
C GLU A 88 -10.09 -12.05 -1.20
N HIS A 89 -10.18 -12.01 -2.54
CA HIS A 89 -9.26 -11.23 -3.36
C HIS A 89 -9.41 -9.73 -3.10
N ALA A 90 -10.64 -9.23 -2.86
CA ALA A 90 -10.85 -7.81 -2.59
C ALA A 90 -10.23 -7.41 -1.24
N ILE A 91 -10.34 -8.30 -0.25
CA ILE A 91 -9.65 -8.18 1.04
C ILE A 91 -8.14 -8.16 0.82
N ALA A 92 -7.61 -9.12 0.06
CA ALA A 92 -6.19 -9.21 -0.20
C ALA A 92 -5.64 -7.94 -0.88
N LEU A 93 -6.38 -7.36 -1.85
CA LEU A 93 -6.01 -6.09 -2.47
C LEU A 93 -6.00 -4.94 -1.46
N LYS A 94 -7.03 -4.82 -0.61
CA LYS A 94 -7.03 -3.82 0.46
C LYS A 94 -5.81 -3.99 1.36
N GLU A 95 -5.49 -5.22 1.76
CA GLU A 95 -4.35 -5.47 2.62
C GLU A 95 -3.02 -5.12 1.96
N LEU A 96 -2.84 -5.33 0.65
CA LEU A 96 -1.67 -4.84 -0.07
C LEU A 96 -1.55 -3.30 0.00
N TYR A 97 -2.66 -2.57 -0.12
CA TYR A 97 -2.68 -1.12 0.05
C TYR A 97 -2.39 -0.69 1.48
N TYR A 98 -2.86 -1.45 2.47
CA TYR A 98 -2.50 -1.24 3.86
C TYR A 98 -1.00 -1.46 4.11
N ARG A 99 -0.39 -2.49 3.52
CA ARG A 99 1.07 -2.70 3.62
C ARG A 99 1.87 -1.59 2.93
N TRP A 100 1.38 -1.08 1.80
CA TRP A 100 1.96 0.11 1.16
C TRP A 100 1.91 1.34 2.08
N TYR A 101 0.77 1.58 2.73
CA TYR A 101 0.61 2.61 3.75
C TYR A 101 1.60 2.44 4.91
N GLN A 102 1.76 1.23 5.45
CA GLN A 102 2.72 0.95 6.53
C GLN A 102 4.17 1.22 6.10
N LEU A 103 4.55 0.86 4.87
CA LEU A 103 5.87 1.14 4.33
C LEU A 103 6.09 2.65 4.19
N LEU A 104 5.13 3.40 3.64
CA LEU A 104 5.20 4.86 3.58
C LEU A 104 5.30 5.50 4.96
N ALA A 105 4.59 4.98 5.96
CA ALA A 105 4.62 5.50 7.32
C ALA A 105 6.00 5.29 7.97
N ALA A 106 6.62 4.13 7.77
CA ALA A 106 7.99 3.86 8.21
C ALA A 106 9.00 4.80 7.53
N VAL A 107 8.83 5.08 6.23
CA VAL A 107 9.66 6.07 5.53
C VAL A 107 9.47 7.47 6.11
N TRP A 108 8.22 7.89 6.36
CA TRP A 108 7.95 9.21 6.95
C TRP A 108 8.62 9.37 8.31
N HIS A 109 8.47 8.39 9.20
CA HIS A 109 9.12 8.42 10.50
C HIS A 109 10.64 8.46 10.41
N ARG A 110 11.23 7.75 9.44
CA ARG A 110 12.67 7.80 9.17
C ARG A 110 13.13 9.18 8.73
N VAL A 111 12.37 9.83 7.87
CA VAL A 111 12.73 11.16 7.33
C VAL A 111 12.61 12.23 8.41
N ASP A 112 11.56 12.16 9.24
CA ASP A 112 11.27 13.04 10.38
C ASP A 112 12.13 12.72 11.63
N ASP A 113 13.08 11.79 11.51
CA ASP A 113 14.04 11.38 12.55
C ASP A 113 13.39 10.96 13.88
N ARG A 114 12.19 10.37 13.81
CA ARG A 114 11.51 9.87 15.01
C ARG A 114 12.16 8.57 15.49
N PRO A 115 12.31 8.36 16.81
CA PRO A 115 12.64 7.03 17.33
C PRO A 115 11.54 6.04 16.96
N VAL A 116 11.93 4.76 16.82
CA VAL A 116 11.11 3.62 16.35
C VAL A 116 9.61 3.78 16.67
N PRO A 117 8.69 3.59 15.69
CA PRO A 117 8.90 3.11 14.32
C PRO A 117 9.62 4.13 13.42
N GLY A 118 10.29 3.66 12.35
CA GLY A 118 11.05 4.52 11.41
C GLY A 118 12.57 4.30 11.35
N SER A 119 13.11 3.20 11.88
CA SER A 119 14.52 2.86 11.67
C SER A 119 14.76 2.30 10.25
N ALA A 120 16.01 2.22 9.81
CA ALA A 120 16.34 1.55 8.54
C ALA A 120 15.92 0.06 8.57
N ALA A 121 16.07 -0.60 9.72
CA ALA A 121 15.64 -1.99 9.92
C ALA A 121 14.11 -2.14 9.86
N ASP A 122 13.33 -1.18 10.41
CA ASP A 122 11.87 -1.19 10.29
C ASP A 122 11.43 -1.02 8.82
N ILE A 123 12.05 -0.12 8.06
CA ILE A 123 11.77 -0.02 6.61
C ILE A 123 12.07 -1.34 5.89
N GLU A 124 13.21 -1.96 6.19
CA GLU A 124 13.58 -3.25 5.61
C GLU A 124 12.59 -4.36 5.98
N GLU A 125 12.16 -4.43 7.24
CA GLU A 125 11.17 -5.39 7.72
C GLU A 125 9.80 -5.17 7.06
N ARG A 126 9.32 -3.92 6.98
CA ARG A 126 8.08 -3.58 6.27
C ARG A 126 8.16 -3.92 4.79
N SER A 127 9.32 -3.70 4.17
CA SER A 127 9.57 -4.07 2.78
C SER A 127 9.54 -5.60 2.59
N LYS A 128 10.18 -6.38 3.45
CA LYS A 128 10.12 -7.86 3.43
C LYS A 128 8.69 -8.36 3.63
N ASN A 129 7.98 -7.83 4.62
CA ASN A 129 6.58 -8.17 4.87
C ASN A 129 5.67 -7.81 3.69
N PHE A 130 5.93 -6.69 3.01
CA PHE A 130 5.22 -6.30 1.79
C PHE A 130 5.40 -7.35 0.69
N PHE A 131 6.64 -7.74 0.39
CA PHE A 131 6.92 -8.73 -0.65
C PHE A 131 6.41 -10.12 -0.29
N TYR A 132 6.48 -10.53 0.98
CA TYR A 132 5.87 -11.77 1.44
C TYR A 132 4.37 -11.80 1.13
N TRP A 133 3.65 -10.74 1.50
CA TRP A 133 2.20 -10.64 1.22
C TRP A 133 1.89 -10.57 -0.28
N LEU A 134 2.73 -9.87 -1.05
CA LEU A 134 2.59 -9.81 -2.50
C LEU A 134 2.75 -11.20 -3.14
N HIS A 135 3.69 -12.02 -2.66
CA HIS A 135 3.89 -13.38 -3.14
C HIS A 135 2.79 -14.35 -2.69
N GLN A 136 2.22 -14.12 -1.51
CA GLN A 136 1.07 -14.88 -0.99
C GLN A 136 -0.26 -14.40 -1.59
N TYR A 137 -0.27 -13.25 -2.29
CA TYR A 137 -1.46 -12.79 -2.97
C TYR A 137 -1.88 -13.89 -3.95
N PRO A 138 -3.11 -14.43 -3.84
CA PRO A 138 -3.54 -15.55 -4.65
C PRO A 138 -3.38 -15.18 -6.13
N ALA A 139 -2.38 -15.79 -6.77
CA ALA A 139 -2.09 -15.58 -8.18
C ALA A 139 -3.23 -16.23 -8.98
N GLY A 140 -4.24 -15.43 -9.28
CA GLY A 140 -5.39 -15.85 -10.06
C GLY A 140 -6.52 -16.38 -9.21
N GLY A 141 -7.54 -15.55 -9.06
CA GLY A 141 -8.89 -16.06 -8.95
C GLY A 141 -9.09 -17.10 -10.05
N ARG A 142 -9.59 -18.28 -9.68
CA ARG A 142 -10.03 -19.30 -10.63
C ARG A 142 -10.75 -18.59 -11.77
N ARG A 143 -10.24 -18.71 -13.00
CA ARG A 143 -11.03 -18.38 -14.19
C ARG A 143 -12.28 -19.23 -14.07
N HIS A 144 -13.39 -18.62 -13.67
CA HIS A 144 -14.68 -19.21 -13.93
C HIS A 144 -14.93 -18.96 -15.40
N ASP A 145 -14.39 -19.85 -16.22
CA ASP A 145 -14.88 -20.06 -17.57
C ASP A 145 -16.37 -20.42 -17.43
N ARG A 146 -17.23 -19.50 -17.86
CA ARG A 146 -18.63 -19.75 -18.18
C ARG A 146 -18.85 -19.36 -19.63
#